data_AF-A0A6B1AF57-F1
#
_entry.id   AF-A0A6B1AF57-F1
#
_cell.length_a   1.000
_cell.length_b   1.000
_cell.length_c   1.000
_cell.angle_alpha   90.00
_cell.angle_beta   90.00
_cell.angle_gamma   90.00
#
_symmetry.space_group_name_H-M   'P 1'
#
loop_
_entity.id
_entity.type
_entity.pdbx_description
1 polymer ?
#
loop_
_entity_poly.entity_id
_entity_poly.type
_entity_poly.pdbx_seq_one_letter_code
_entity_poly.pdbx_strand_id
1 'polypeptide(L)'
;MDRRTVEYEAKKQTPLVAYILLVVFGVVGAHNFYLGRRGQALAQLLFSVVMAGAMLWLFVGFASAEMADVSGGFDAFVRRAWTFYAIGTVWGVGTFAWLVANAIEVPKLIAEHNVQLHARIFGSG
;
A
#
# COMPACT_ATOMS: atom_id res chain seq x y z
N MET A 1 4.41 20.92 -32.98
CA MET A 1 4.72 19.83 -32.04
C MET A 1 4.25 18.54 -32.70
N ASP A 2 5.12 17.53 -32.86
CA ASP A 2 4.74 16.24 -33.48
C ASP A 2 3.70 15.52 -32.60
N ARG A 3 2.72 14.85 -33.20
CA ARG A 3 1.66 14.14 -32.45
C ARG A 3 2.27 13.12 -31.48
N ARG A 4 3.34 12.44 -31.90
CA ARG A 4 4.05 11.45 -31.09
C ARG A 4 4.69 12.05 -29.84
N THR A 5 5.18 13.30 -29.91
CA THR A 5 5.78 13.95 -28.74
C THR A 5 4.71 14.38 -27.73
N VAL A 6 3.54 14.82 -28.19
CA VAL A 6 2.39 15.09 -27.32
C VAL A 6 1.92 13.81 -26.62
N GLU A 7 1.82 12.69 -27.36
CA GLU A 7 1.43 11.40 -26.80
C GLU A 7 2.45 10.86 -25.78
N TYR A 8 3.75 11.09 -26.01
CA TYR A 8 4.80 10.73 -25.07
C TYR A 8 4.72 11.53 -23.76
N GLU A 9 4.64 12.86 -23.85
CA GLU A 9 4.55 13.73 -22.65
C GLU A 9 3.29 13.44 -21.83
N ALA A 10 2.17 13.09 -22.48
CA ALA A 10 0.92 12.74 -21.79
C ALA A 10 0.99 11.40 -21.03
N LYS A 11 1.80 10.44 -21.49
CA LYS A 11 1.91 9.09 -20.89
C LYS A 11 3.12 8.91 -19.98
N LYS A 12 4.08 9.82 -20.06
CA LYS A 12 5.30 9.81 -19.25
C LYS A 12 4.95 9.83 -17.77
N GLN A 13 5.54 8.92 -17.02
CA GLN A 13 5.35 8.84 -15.58
C GLN A 13 6.39 9.68 -14.85
N THR A 14 5.98 10.31 -13.73
CA THR A 14 6.87 11.15 -12.92
C THR A 14 7.08 10.57 -11.52
N PRO A 15 8.31 10.63 -10.98
CA PRO A 15 8.63 10.09 -9.66
C PRO A 15 7.93 10.86 -8.55
N LEU A 16 7.74 12.17 -8.72
CA LEU A 16 7.02 12.99 -7.77
C LEU A 16 5.59 12.50 -7.54
N VAL A 17 4.84 12.23 -8.61
CA VAL A 17 3.46 11.72 -8.51
C VAL A 17 3.45 10.36 -7.82
N ALA A 18 4.37 9.46 -8.19
CA ALA A 18 4.48 8.15 -7.54
C ALA A 18 4.76 8.25 -6.03
N TYR A 19 5.63 9.17 -5.59
CA TYR A 19 5.89 9.40 -4.16
C TYR A 19 4.70 10.02 -3.44
N ILE A 20 3.98 10.96 -4.06
CA ILE A 20 2.76 11.53 -3.47
C ILE A 20 1.72 10.42 -3.27
N LEU A 21 1.51 9.55 -4.26
CA LEU A 21 0.63 8.40 -4.13
C LEU A 21 1.11 7.42 -3.05
N LEU A 22 2.42 7.24 -2.90
CA LEU A 22 3.00 6.39 -1.85
C LEU A 22 2.78 6.98 -0.46
N VAL A 23 2.82 8.30 -0.27
CA VAL A 23 2.58 8.91 1.05
C VAL A 23 1.09 8.91 1.41
N VAL A 24 0.21 9.27 0.48
CA VAL A 24 -1.24 9.42 0.76
C VAL A 24 -1.97 8.08 0.72
N PHE A 25 -1.62 7.21 -0.22
CA PHE A 25 -2.30 5.94 -0.48
C PHE A 25 -1.34 4.74 -0.44
N GLY A 26 -0.19 4.90 0.20
CA GLY A 26 0.83 3.87 0.28
C GLY A 26 0.30 2.58 0.86
N VAL A 27 -0.46 2.64 1.95
CA VAL A 27 -1.02 1.45 2.62
C VAL A 27 -1.88 0.64 1.65
N VAL A 28 -2.64 1.30 0.78
CA VAL A 28 -3.56 0.66 -0.18
C VAL A 28 -2.85 0.22 -1.46
N GLY A 29 -1.69 0.81 -1.78
CA GLY A 29 -0.89 0.45 -2.96
C GLY A 29 -1.23 1.23 -4.23
N ALA A 30 -1.80 2.44 -4.12
CA ALA A 30 -2.16 3.25 -5.29
C ALA A 30 -0.97 3.59 -6.20
N HIS A 31 0.21 3.80 -5.62
CA HIS A 31 1.45 4.04 -6.38
C HIS A 31 1.81 2.86 -7.29
N ASN A 32 1.52 1.62 -6.86
CA ASN A 32 1.76 0.43 -7.68
C ASN A 32 0.79 0.34 -8.88
N PHE A 33 -0.43 0.86 -8.77
CA PHE A 33 -1.34 1.01 -9.91
C PHE A 33 -0.82 2.04 -10.92
N TYR A 34 -0.31 3.17 -10.43
CA TYR A 34 0.29 4.20 -11.28
C TYR A 34 1.50 3.64 -12.05
N LEU A 35 2.39 2.91 -11.38
CA LEU A 35 3.59 2.30 -11.99
C LEU A 35 3.30 1.09 -12.89
N GLY A 36 2.03 0.73 -13.10
CA GLY A 36 1.63 -0.39 -13.96
C GLY A 36 1.84 -1.79 -13.35
N ARG A 37 2.21 -1.89 -12.07
CA ARG A 37 2.44 -3.15 -11.34
C ARG A 37 1.14 -3.73 -10.79
N ARG A 38 0.19 -4.05 -11.68
CA ARG A 38 -1.18 -4.46 -11.31
C ARG A 38 -1.23 -5.63 -10.33
N GLY A 39 -0.37 -6.64 -10.49
CA GLY A 39 -0.34 -7.81 -9.60
C GLY A 39 0.02 -7.44 -8.16
N GLN A 40 1.06 -6.62 -7.97
CA GLN A 40 1.44 -6.16 -6.63
C GLN A 40 0.48 -5.13 -6.06
N ALA A 41 -0.07 -4.26 -6.90
CA ALA A 41 -1.09 -3.30 -6.49
C ALA A 41 -2.33 -4.01 -5.95
N LEU A 42 -2.78 -5.09 -6.62
CA LEU A 42 -3.88 -5.92 -6.16
C LEU A 42 -3.54 -6.70 -4.90
N ALA A 43 -2.34 -7.30 -4.82
CA ALA A 43 -1.89 -7.99 -3.61
C ALA A 43 -1.88 -7.06 -2.40
N GLN A 44 -1.40 -5.83 -2.59
CA GLN A 44 -1.34 -4.82 -1.54
C GLN A 44 -2.73 -4.33 -1.13
N LEU A 45 -3.62 -4.10 -2.10
CA LEU A 45 -5.01 -3.73 -1.83
C LEU A 45 -5.72 -4.82 -1.03
N LEU A 46 -5.63 -6.09 -1.47
CA LEU A 46 -6.26 -7.22 -0.79
C LEU A 46 -5.71 -7.41 0.61
N PHE A 47 -4.39 -7.37 0.78
CA PHE A 47 -3.75 -7.46 2.09
C PHE A 47 -4.26 -6.36 3.03
N SER A 48 -4.31 -5.12 2.55
CA SER A 48 -4.76 -3.98 3.36
C SER A 48 -6.25 -4.05 3.71
N VAL A 49 -7.10 -4.53 2.81
CA VAL A 49 -8.54 -4.75 3.10
C VAL A 49 -8.74 -5.86 4.12
N VAL A 50 -8.08 -7.01 3.94
CA VAL A 50 -8.18 -8.16 4.85
C VAL A 50 -7.70 -7.78 6.25
N MET A 51 -6.55 -7.11 6.35
CA MET A 51 -6.00 -6.71 7.64
C MET A 51 -6.83 -5.62 8.32
N ALA A 52 -7.35 -4.64 7.57
CA ALA A 52 -8.28 -3.64 8.12
C ALA A 52 -9.56 -4.29 8.66
N GLY A 53 -10.13 -5.24 7.91
CA GLY A 53 -11.29 -6.02 8.35
C GLY A 53 -11.01 -6.86 9.60
N ALA A 54 -9.86 -7.53 9.65
CA ALA A 54 -9.41 -8.29 10.81
C ALA A 54 -9.23 -7.40 12.04
N MET A 55 -8.60 -6.22 11.89
CA MET A 55 -8.45 -5.24 12.97
C MET A 55 -9.80 -4.74 13.47
N LEU A 56 -10.74 -4.43 12.56
CA LEU A 56 -12.08 -3.99 12.93
C LEU A 56 -12.82 -5.08 13.72
N TRP A 57 -12.78 -6.32 13.23
CA TRP A 57 -13.40 -7.45 13.91
C TRP A 57 -12.81 -7.69 15.31
N LEU A 58 -11.48 -7.64 15.43
CA LEU A 58 -10.77 -7.74 16.70
C LEU A 58 -11.10 -6.58 17.64
N PHE A 59 -11.21 -5.35 17.12
CA PHE A 59 -11.57 -4.18 17.90
C PHE A 59 -13.00 -4.28 18.45
N VAL A 60 -13.95 -4.71 17.61
CA VAL A 60 -15.34 -4.94 18.04
C VAL A 60 -15.40 -6.06 19.07
N GLY A 61 -14.68 -7.17 18.87
CA GLY A 61 -14.58 -8.27 19.83
C GLY A 61 -13.94 -7.86 21.16
N PHE A 62 -12.90 -7.01 21.11
CA PHE A 62 -12.27 -6.44 22.28
C PHE A 62 -13.24 -5.55 23.05
N ALA A 63 -13.87 -4.58 22.37
CA ALA A 63 -14.79 -3.65 22.98
C ALA A 63 -16.01 -4.37 23.58
N SER A 64 -16.57 -5.36 22.89
CA SER A 64 -17.69 -6.15 23.40
C SER A 64 -17.31 -7.01 24.60
N ALA A 65 -16.11 -7.60 24.60
CA ALA A 65 -15.61 -8.36 25.74
C ALA A 65 -15.44 -7.46 26.97
N GLU A 66 -14.81 -6.28 26.82
CA GLU A 66 -14.64 -5.34 27.94
C GLU A 66 -15.99 -4.80 28.46
N MET A 67 -16.96 -4.53 27.58
CA MET A 67 -18.31 -4.12 28.00
C MET A 67 -19.09 -5.21 28.75
N ALA A 68 -18.87 -6.48 28.42
CA ALA A 68 -19.52 -7.61 29.06
C ALA A 68 -18.86 -8.04 30.37
N ASP A 69 -17.61 -7.62 30.58
CA ASP A 69 -16.76 -8.15 31.65
C ASP A 69 -16.81 -7.26 32.90
N VAL A 70 -17.87 -7.44 33.69
CA VAL A 70 -18.07 -6.71 34.96
C VAL A 70 -17.12 -7.21 36.08
N SER A 71 -16.43 -8.35 35.86
CA SER A 71 -15.63 -9.05 36.88
C SER A 71 -14.21 -9.45 36.46
N GLY A 72 -13.82 -9.31 35.20
CA GLY A 72 -12.68 -10.02 34.59
C GLY A 72 -11.30 -9.69 35.10
N GLY A 73 -11.19 -8.65 35.93
CA GLY A 73 -9.95 -8.26 36.55
C GLY A 73 -8.88 -7.86 35.53
N PHE A 74 -7.74 -7.41 36.05
CA PHE A 74 -6.64 -6.88 35.27
C PHE A 74 -6.05 -7.90 34.28
N ASP A 75 -6.05 -9.20 34.62
CA ASP A 75 -5.42 -10.25 33.81
C ASP A 75 -6.18 -10.54 32.50
N ALA A 76 -7.50 -10.42 32.47
CA ALA A 76 -8.29 -10.58 31.26
C ALA A 76 -8.05 -9.41 30.29
N PHE A 77 -8.04 -8.19 30.84
CA PHE A 77 -7.73 -6.97 30.09
C PHE A 77 -6.34 -7.02 29.46
N VAL A 78 -5.29 -7.32 30.26
CA VAL A 78 -3.89 -7.37 29.77
C VAL A 78 -3.73 -8.37 28.63
N ARG A 79 -4.35 -9.56 28.74
CA ARG A 79 -4.26 -10.59 27.71
C ARG A 79 -4.88 -10.15 26.39
N ARG A 80 -6.07 -9.54 26.44
CA ARG A 80 -6.78 -9.03 25.25
C ARG A 80 -6.03 -7.84 24.63
N ALA A 81 -5.52 -6.92 25.46
CA ALA A 81 -4.73 -5.78 25.00
C ALA A 81 -3.43 -6.24 24.32
N TRP A 82 -2.79 -7.28 24.85
CA TRP A 82 -1.58 -7.85 24.26
C TRP A 82 -1.86 -8.48 22.89
N THR A 83 -2.95 -9.23 22.73
CA THR A 83 -3.36 -9.79 21.43
C THR A 83 -3.57 -8.67 20.40
N PHE A 84 -4.26 -7.60 20.79
CA PHE A 84 -4.50 -6.45 19.91
C PHE A 84 -3.19 -5.76 19.52
N TYR A 85 -2.30 -5.52 20.48
CA TYR A 85 -0.98 -4.92 20.26
C TYR A 85 -0.10 -5.77 19.34
N ALA A 86 -0.04 -7.09 19.56
CA ALA A 86 0.78 -7.99 18.76
C ALA A 86 0.35 -8.00 17.29
N ILE A 87 -0.95 -8.09 17.03
CA ILE A 87 -1.50 -8.11 15.67
C ILE A 87 -1.29 -6.75 14.98
N GLY A 88 -1.55 -5.65 15.68
CA GLY A 88 -1.31 -4.30 15.18
C GLY A 88 0.17 -4.07 14.83
N THR A 89 1.09 -4.58 15.65
CA THR A 89 2.54 -4.47 15.42
C THR A 89 2.97 -5.26 14.19
N VAL A 90 2.51 -6.50 14.03
CA VAL A 90 2.82 -7.33 12.85
C VAL A 90 2.33 -6.65 11.57
N TRP A 91 1.12 -6.09 11.59
CA TRP A 91 0.59 -5.33 10.47
C TRP A 91 1.43 -4.09 10.16
N GLY A 92 1.70 -3.26 11.18
CA GLY A 92 2.45 -2.02 11.02
C GLY A 92 3.86 -2.25 10.47
N VAL A 93 4.58 -3.23 11.00
CA VAL A 93 5.94 -3.59 10.53
C VAL A 93 5.91 -4.11 9.10
N GLY A 94 4.97 -5.01 8.78
CA GLY A 94 4.84 -5.57 7.44
C GLY A 94 4.53 -4.50 6.38
N THR A 95 3.56 -3.62 6.66
CA THR A 95 3.21 -2.51 5.78
C THR A 95 4.37 -1.52 5.64
N PHE A 96 5.05 -1.19 6.73
CA PHE A 96 6.20 -0.28 6.68
C PHE A 96 7.36 -0.83 5.85
N ALA A 97 7.74 -2.09 6.08
CA ALA A 97 8.78 -2.75 5.28
C ALA A 97 8.44 -2.77 3.79
N TRP A 98 7.17 -3.05 3.46
CA TRP A 98 6.69 -3.04 2.08
C TRP A 98 6.72 -1.63 1.46
N LEU A 99 6.36 -0.58 2.22
CA LEU A 99 6.46 0.80 1.75
C LEU A 99 7.91 1.23 1.48
N VAL A 100 8.83 0.85 2.35
CA VAL A 100 10.27 1.13 2.17
C VAL A 100 10.79 0.44 0.91
N ALA A 101 10.46 -0.84 0.70
CA ALA A 101 10.84 -1.55 -0.52
C ALA A 101 10.32 -0.86 -1.78
N ASN A 102 9.05 -0.45 -1.79
CA ASN A 102 8.48 0.29 -2.91
C ASN A 102 9.16 1.65 -3.12
N ALA A 103 9.46 2.39 -2.04
CA ALA A 103 10.11 3.70 -2.13
C ALA A 103 11.49 3.65 -2.80
N ILE A 104 12.22 2.55 -2.62
CA ILE A 104 13.51 2.28 -3.26
C ILE A 104 13.33 1.89 -4.73
N GLU A 105 12.29 1.13 -5.06
CA GLU A 105 12.04 0.63 -6.42
C GLU A 105 11.45 1.68 -7.37
N VAL A 106 10.72 2.68 -6.87
CA VAL A 106 10.00 3.69 -7.67
C VAL A 106 10.88 4.36 -8.75
N PRO A 107 12.09 4.88 -8.48
CA PRO A 107 12.88 5.56 -9.50
C PRO A 107 13.28 4.64 -10.65
N LYS A 108 13.64 3.39 -10.33
CA LYS A 108 14.04 2.37 -11.31
C LYS A 108 12.87 2.03 -12.24
N LEU A 109 11.69 1.80 -11.67
CA LEU A 109 10.49 1.42 -12.43
C LEU A 109 10.05 2.51 -13.41
N ILE A 110 10.15 3.77 -13.00
CA ILE A 110 9.80 4.91 -13.86
C ILE A 110 10.81 5.07 -14.98
N ALA A 111 12.10 4.87 -14.72
CA ALA A 111 13.13 4.89 -15.75
C ALA A 111 12.86 3.81 -16.80
N GLU A 112 12.61 2.57 -16.38
CA GLU A 112 12.27 1.46 -17.27
C GLU A 112 10.99 1.73 -18.08
N HIS A 113 9.94 2.26 -17.42
CA HIS A 113 8.69 2.61 -18.09
C HIS A 113 8.88 3.68 -19.17
N ASN A 114 9.59 4.76 -18.85
CA ASN A 114 9.79 5.87 -19.78
C ASN A 114 10.67 5.47 -20.97
N VAL A 115 11.68 4.60 -20.76
CA VAL A 115 12.50 4.03 -21.85
C VAL A 115 11.65 3.16 -22.77
N GLN A 116 10.82 2.27 -22.22
CA GLN A 116 9.93 1.43 -23.02
C GLN A 116 8.87 2.25 -23.78
N LEU A 117 8.33 3.30 -23.14
CA LEU A 117 7.37 4.20 -23.76
C LEU A 117 8.00 4.95 -24.94
N HIS A 118 9.24 5.43 -24.78
CA HIS A 118 9.98 6.07 -25.85
C HIS A 118 10.23 5.10 -27.01
N ALA A 119 10.68 3.87 -26.72
CA ALA A 119 10.90 2.84 -27.74
C ALA A 119 9.60 2.48 -28.51
N ARG A 120 8.46 2.40 -27.83
CA ARG A 120 7.16 2.11 -28.47
C ARG A 120 6.65 3.24 -29.36
N ILE A 121 6.90 4.50 -29.00
CA ILE A 121 6.38 5.66 -29.72
C ILE A 121 7.29 6.05 -30.89
N PHE A 122 8.61 5.92 -30.73
CA PHE A 122 9.61 6.40 -31.69
C PHE A 122 10.40 5.30 -32.39
N GLY A 123 10.38 4.06 -31.88
CA GLY A 123 11.13 2.93 -32.45
C GLY A 123 10.35 2.04 -33.41
N SER A 124 9.08 2.34 -33.70
CA SER A 124 8.22 1.58 -34.61
C SER A 124 8.27 2.09 -36.07
N GLY A 125 9.42 2.62 -36.51
CA GLY A 125 9.63 3.22 -37.84
C GLY A 125 10.47 2.34 -38.75
#